data_AF-A0AAD4HC78-F1
#
_entry.id   AF-A0AAD4HC78-F1
#
_cell.length_a   1.000
_cell.length_b   1.000
_cell.length_c   1.000
_cell.angle_alpha   90.00
_cell.angle_beta   90.00
_cell.angle_gamma   90.00
#
_symmetry.space_group_name_H-M   'P 1'
#
loop_
_entity.id
_entity.type
_entity.pdbx_description
1 polymer ?
#
loop_
_entity_poly.entity_id
_entity_poly.type
_entity_poly.pdbx_seq_one_letter_code
_entity_poly.pdbx_strand_id
1 'polypeptide(L)'
;MMPASSKPTEENWNPSSLLVYNTLPGHQDFDSTISDAKSTADARADFYDRSLTSRRYALVGLSCSYIFSCLCIIAGISTLANHGISGVTPLNIFEYRDVMAIGVGPIQVLPLRGEILTLILDLFVTLCTESIGFVHGISLRSVLASESRLRFNTNLRLLTAARGWYNPNSAFLNGISAVLLIISYSAASLVVCQDFWMTPAGGSSDSISIAGFPLLILGVALLLQMMIALSAMQTVKILTWSSSPFDLTAALVHHAQLTPATFRCMCRVSDIDIYGGPAKPPGTQPSAWHAHPSIRKVVISLWVIVAACAGWAVLVMYFWDHFHLAQVVPTSPLTLQTWSFLRNLMGNYVIYDLPGVNLTAWIVVFVFTAVVQGPLTLGLHCSELIVNVIRDERQWRCATKRKGLSVATNPLKPIFIHPMCLILFITKPFLHWMFGLSFSLALTAFDENINALVMSMFTAQIWNLCIALFIFSCFFTFITLR
;
A
#
# COMPACT_ATOMS: atom_id res chain seq x y z
N MET A 1 62.22 -2.39 -8.22
CA MET A 1 61.39 -2.76 -9.41
C MET A 1 60.43 -1.61 -9.68
N MET A 2 60.31 -1.22 -10.94
CA MET A 2 59.90 0.09 -11.49
C MET A 2 58.58 0.70 -10.95
N PRO A 3 58.49 2.03 -10.78
CA PRO A 3 57.23 2.77 -10.79
C PRO A 3 56.89 3.23 -12.21
N ALA A 4 55.67 2.93 -12.66
CA ALA A 4 55.14 3.39 -13.94
C ALA A 4 54.75 4.88 -13.84
N SER A 5 55.37 5.70 -14.69
CA SER A 5 55.10 7.11 -14.88
C SER A 5 54.00 7.30 -15.92
N SER A 6 52.79 7.69 -15.51
CA SER A 6 51.73 8.14 -16.41
C SER A 6 51.84 9.65 -16.64
N LYS A 7 52.28 10.04 -17.84
CA LYS A 7 52.21 11.42 -18.33
C LYS A 7 50.74 11.81 -18.57
N PRO A 8 50.32 13.05 -18.24
CA PRO A 8 49.03 13.58 -18.67
C PRO A 8 49.13 14.07 -20.12
N THR A 9 48.13 13.72 -20.92
CA THR A 9 47.94 14.22 -22.28
C THR A 9 47.34 15.63 -22.20
N GLU A 10 48.09 16.64 -22.61
CA GLU A 10 47.58 18.00 -22.83
C GLU A 10 46.66 18.00 -24.06
N GLU A 11 45.35 18.15 -23.85
CA GLU A 11 44.42 18.55 -24.92
C GLU A 11 44.50 20.07 -25.10
N ASN A 12 45.18 20.47 -26.18
CA ASN A 12 45.19 21.83 -26.69
C ASN A 12 43.77 22.26 -27.13
N TRP A 13 43.12 23.06 -26.29
CA TRP A 13 41.92 23.81 -26.67
C TRP A 13 42.31 25.13 -27.35
N ASN A 14 42.10 25.20 -28.67
CA ASN A 14 42.15 26.44 -29.44
C ASN A 14 40.79 27.16 -29.40
N PRO A 15 40.71 28.44 -28.96
CA PRO A 15 39.50 29.24 -29.07
C PRO A 15 39.54 30.03 -30.37
N SER A 16 38.94 29.50 -31.43
CA SER A 16 38.77 30.26 -32.68
C SER A 16 37.44 29.92 -33.36
N SER A 17 36.37 30.56 -32.90
CA SER A 17 35.20 30.90 -33.73
C SER A 17 34.42 32.05 -33.08
N LEU A 18 35.03 33.24 -33.11
CA LEU A 18 34.38 34.52 -32.86
C LEU A 18 33.56 34.84 -34.12
N LEU A 19 32.31 34.37 -34.17
CA LEU A 19 31.41 34.64 -35.29
C LEU A 19 30.64 35.93 -34.99
N VAL A 20 31.10 36.97 -35.68
CA VAL A 20 30.58 38.32 -35.79
C VAL A 20 29.12 38.29 -36.29
N TYR A 21 28.16 38.69 -35.45
CA TYR A 21 26.85 39.15 -35.93
C TYR A 21 26.90 40.67 -36.07
N ASN A 22 27.37 41.13 -37.23
CA ASN A 22 27.22 42.50 -37.67
C ASN A 22 25.85 42.67 -38.36
N THR A 23 25.06 43.58 -37.79
CA THR A 23 24.29 44.63 -38.47
C THR A 23 23.56 44.26 -39.77
N LEU A 24 22.23 44.13 -39.69
CA LEU A 24 21.34 44.36 -40.83
C LEU A 24 20.61 45.71 -40.63
N PRO A 25 20.58 46.61 -41.63
CA PRO A 25 19.97 47.93 -41.53
C PRO A 25 18.49 47.94 -41.96
N GLY A 26 17.70 48.80 -41.31
CA GLY A 26 16.72 49.66 -42.00
C GLY A 26 15.35 49.09 -42.36
N HIS A 27 14.37 49.45 -41.52
CA HIS A 27 13.15 50.18 -41.90
C HIS A 27 12.16 49.52 -42.88
N GLN A 28 11.05 49.04 -42.34
CA GLN A 28 9.75 49.21 -43.00
C GLN A 28 8.65 49.40 -41.95
N ASP A 29 8.00 50.56 -42.06
CA ASP A 29 6.83 50.98 -41.31
C ASP A 29 5.69 49.97 -41.42
N PHE A 30 5.12 49.61 -40.27
CA PHE A 30 3.74 49.12 -40.17
C PHE A 30 3.17 49.59 -38.82
N ASP A 31 3.01 50.89 -38.70
CA ASP A 31 1.99 51.45 -37.82
C ASP A 31 0.61 51.29 -38.48
N SER A 32 -0.40 51.12 -37.63
CA SER A 32 -1.84 51.15 -37.92
C SER A 32 -2.46 49.92 -38.60
N THR A 33 -2.80 48.92 -37.78
CA THR A 33 -4.18 48.39 -37.62
C THR A 33 -4.10 47.05 -36.91
N ILE A 34 -4.56 46.99 -35.66
CA ILE A 34 -5.39 45.92 -35.08
C ILE A 34 -5.76 46.38 -33.68
N SER A 35 -6.99 46.89 -33.62
CA SER A 35 -7.96 46.92 -32.53
C SER A 35 -7.46 46.96 -31.09
N ASP A 36 -7.99 47.95 -30.38
CA ASP A 36 -8.48 47.86 -29.00
C ASP A 36 -9.20 46.53 -28.72
N ALA A 37 -8.44 45.48 -28.45
CA ALA A 37 -8.93 44.36 -27.68
C ALA A 37 -8.95 44.83 -26.23
N LYS A 38 -10.07 45.45 -25.86
CA LYS A 38 -10.51 45.64 -24.48
C LYS A 38 -10.40 44.28 -23.78
N SER A 39 -9.25 44.04 -23.17
CA SER A 39 -8.97 42.96 -22.26
C SER A 39 -9.84 43.20 -21.04
N THR A 40 -11.11 42.79 -21.12
CA THR A 40 -11.79 42.22 -19.98
C THR A 40 -11.00 40.99 -19.58
N ALA A 41 -9.94 41.23 -18.79
CA ALA A 41 -9.35 40.27 -17.89
C ALA A 41 -10.43 39.95 -16.85
N ASP A 42 -11.50 39.30 -17.30
CA ASP A 42 -12.39 38.60 -16.40
C ASP A 42 -11.54 37.51 -15.76
N ALA A 43 -11.50 37.59 -14.44
CA ALA A 43 -10.79 36.74 -13.50
C ALA A 43 -11.31 35.29 -13.53
N ARG A 44 -11.24 34.63 -14.68
CA ARG A 44 -11.20 33.18 -14.76
C ARG A 44 -9.74 32.78 -14.64
N ALA A 45 -9.31 32.60 -13.39
CA ALA A 45 -8.19 31.73 -13.08
C ALA A 45 -8.60 30.31 -13.52
N ASP A 46 -8.58 30.07 -14.83
CA ASP A 46 -9.09 28.85 -15.45
C ASP A 46 -8.26 27.68 -14.96
N PHE A 47 -8.92 26.89 -14.11
CA PHE A 47 -8.39 25.69 -13.51
C PHE A 47 -8.01 24.75 -14.65
N TYR A 48 -6.73 24.36 -14.75
CA TYR A 48 -6.28 23.33 -15.68
C TYR A 48 -6.77 21.95 -15.20
N ASP A 49 -8.09 21.73 -15.07
CA ASP A 49 -8.67 20.47 -14.60
C ASP A 49 -8.89 19.51 -15.78
N ARG A 50 -7.80 19.03 -16.37
CA ARG A 50 -7.89 18.07 -17.48
C ARG A 50 -8.43 16.70 -17.05
N SER A 51 -8.62 16.46 -15.74
CA SER A 51 -9.06 15.16 -15.19
C SER A 51 -10.23 15.25 -14.22
N LEU A 52 -11.33 15.93 -14.60
CA LEU A 52 -12.62 15.88 -13.88
C LEU A 52 -13.08 14.46 -13.55
N THR A 53 -12.76 13.49 -14.42
CA THR A 53 -13.03 12.07 -14.21
C THR A 53 -12.24 11.49 -13.03
N SER A 54 -10.96 11.84 -12.88
CA SER A 54 -10.11 11.36 -11.78
C SER A 54 -10.64 11.87 -10.45
N ARG A 55 -11.01 13.16 -10.41
CA ARG A 55 -11.67 13.78 -9.25
C ARG A 55 -12.97 13.05 -8.89
N ARG A 56 -13.83 12.73 -9.87
CA ARG A 56 -15.08 11.98 -9.62
C ARG A 56 -14.80 10.61 -9.02
N TYR A 57 -13.85 9.85 -9.56
CA TYR A 57 -13.51 8.53 -9.01
C TYR A 57 -12.93 8.63 -7.60
N ALA A 58 -12.08 9.61 -7.33
CA ALA A 58 -11.54 9.86 -6.00
C ALA A 58 -12.65 10.13 -4.99
N LEU A 59 -13.60 10.99 -5.34
CA LEU A 59 -14.74 11.32 -4.49
C LEU A 59 -15.68 10.12 -4.30
N VAL A 60 -15.94 9.32 -5.35
CA VAL A 60 -16.74 8.09 -5.24
C VAL A 60 -16.06 7.07 -4.32
N GLY A 61 -14.74 6.88 -4.46
CA GLY A 61 -13.97 5.98 -3.57
C GLY A 61 -14.01 6.44 -2.12
N LEU A 62 -13.93 7.76 -1.88
CA LEU A 62 -14.02 8.36 -0.56
C LEU A 62 -15.43 8.18 0.06
N SER A 63 -16.48 8.40 -0.72
CA SER A 63 -17.87 8.15 -0.29
C SER A 63 -18.13 6.67 0.00
N CYS A 64 -17.59 5.77 -0.81
CA CYS A 64 -17.67 4.32 -0.55
C CYS A 64 -16.95 3.97 0.77
N SER A 65 -15.76 4.54 1.00
CA SER A 65 -15.00 4.35 2.23
C SER A 65 -15.76 4.85 3.46
N TYR A 66 -16.44 6.00 3.35
CA TYR A 66 -17.31 6.55 4.40
C TYR A 66 -18.44 5.59 4.75
N ILE A 67 -19.18 5.12 3.74
CA ILE A 67 -20.32 4.23 3.93
C ILE A 67 -19.85 2.93 4.58
N PHE A 68 -18.79 2.32 4.05
CA PHE A 68 -18.22 1.09 4.59
C PHE A 68 -17.76 1.26 6.05
N SER A 69 -17.08 2.36 6.36
CA SER A 69 -16.68 2.71 7.72
C SER A 69 -17.87 2.86 8.67
N CYS A 70 -18.91 3.60 8.29
CA CYS A 70 -20.13 3.75 9.08
C CYS A 70 -20.84 2.42 9.31
N LEU A 71 -20.91 1.55 8.29
CA LEU A 71 -21.47 0.21 8.42
C LEU A 71 -20.67 -0.64 9.42
N CYS A 72 -19.34 -0.59 9.39
CA CYS A 72 -18.48 -1.28 10.35
C CYS A 72 -18.69 -0.76 11.78
N ILE A 73 -18.83 0.56 11.96
CA ILE A 73 -19.10 1.16 13.28
C ILE A 73 -20.47 0.72 13.81
N ILE A 74 -21.52 0.83 13.00
CA ILE A 74 -22.89 0.47 13.39
C ILE A 74 -22.97 -1.03 13.71
N ALA A 75 -22.42 -1.89 12.84
CA ALA A 75 -22.39 -3.33 13.07
C ALA A 75 -21.57 -3.68 14.33
N GLY A 76 -20.38 -3.09 14.49
CA GLY A 76 -19.54 -3.31 15.68
C GLY A 76 -20.21 -2.89 16.98
N ILE A 77 -20.85 -1.71 17.02
CA ILE A 77 -21.62 -1.25 18.18
C ILE A 77 -22.81 -2.18 18.46
N SER A 78 -23.54 -2.60 17.42
CA SER A 78 -24.69 -3.51 17.57
C SER A 78 -24.26 -4.87 18.15
N THR A 79 -23.17 -5.45 17.61
CA THR A 79 -22.60 -6.70 18.12
C THR A 79 -22.13 -6.56 19.58
N LEU A 80 -21.44 -5.46 19.92
CA LEU A 80 -21.01 -5.20 21.31
C LEU A 80 -22.18 -4.96 22.27
N ALA A 81 -23.24 -4.30 21.82
CA ALA A 81 -24.43 -4.04 22.62
C ALA A 81 -25.20 -5.33 22.93
N ASN A 82 -25.28 -6.25 21.96
CA ASN A 82 -26.02 -7.51 22.11
C ASN A 82 -25.23 -8.60 22.87
N HIS A 83 -23.90 -8.63 22.74
CA HIS A 83 -23.05 -9.70 23.28
C HIS A 83 -22.00 -9.22 24.30
N GLY A 84 -22.09 -7.98 24.76
CA GLY A 84 -21.20 -7.42 25.77
C GLY A 84 -19.73 -7.35 25.33
N ILE A 85 -18.81 -7.53 26.28
CA ILE A 85 -17.35 -7.45 26.06
C ILE A 85 -16.83 -8.63 25.22
N SER A 86 -17.56 -9.76 25.22
CA SER A 86 -17.31 -10.82 24.25
C SER A 86 -17.47 -10.26 22.84
N GLY A 87 -18.60 -9.57 22.59
CA GLY A 87 -18.80 -8.82 21.37
C GLY A 87 -18.69 -9.69 20.12
N VAL A 88 -19.09 -10.96 20.19
CA VAL A 88 -19.04 -11.89 19.06
C VAL A 88 -20.45 -12.34 18.71
N THR A 89 -20.84 -12.16 17.45
CA THR A 89 -22.10 -12.69 16.92
C THR A 89 -21.80 -13.92 16.07
N PRO A 90 -22.33 -15.10 16.41
CA PRO A 90 -22.19 -16.29 15.57
C PRO A 90 -22.95 -16.07 14.27
N LEU A 91 -22.26 -16.29 13.15
CA LEU A 91 -22.97 -16.52 11.90
C LEU A 91 -23.53 -17.93 12.01
N ASN A 92 -24.86 -18.08 12.06
CA ASN A 92 -25.59 -19.36 12.03
C ASN A 92 -25.41 -20.08 10.66
N ILE A 93 -24.19 -20.16 10.17
CA ILE A 93 -23.76 -21.06 9.14
C ILE A 93 -23.23 -22.29 9.88
N PHE A 94 -24.13 -23.18 10.27
CA PHE A 94 -23.73 -24.44 10.89
C PHE A 94 -22.87 -25.24 9.91
N GLU A 95 -21.59 -25.41 10.25
CA GLU A 95 -20.75 -26.43 9.65
C GLU A 95 -20.98 -27.71 10.45
N TYR A 96 -21.97 -28.50 10.02
CA TYR A 96 -22.37 -29.72 10.73
C TYR A 96 -21.23 -30.74 10.69
N ARG A 97 -20.42 -30.76 11.74
CA ARG A 97 -19.41 -31.79 11.98
C ARG A 97 -20.09 -33.00 12.61
N ASP A 98 -20.69 -33.85 11.80
CA ASP A 98 -21.19 -35.14 12.27
C ASP A 98 -19.99 -36.05 12.56
N VAL A 99 -19.56 -36.09 13.83
CA VAL A 99 -18.40 -36.90 14.28
C VAL A 99 -18.77 -38.39 14.43
N MET A 100 -20.01 -38.79 14.14
CA MET A 100 -20.51 -40.11 14.50
C MET A 100 -21.20 -40.82 13.33
N ALA A 101 -20.43 -41.36 12.37
CA ALA A 101 -20.72 -42.65 11.73
C ALA A 101 -19.69 -43.01 10.65
N ILE A 102 -19.07 -44.19 10.82
CA ILE A 102 -18.26 -44.95 9.84
C ILE A 102 -16.80 -44.51 9.76
N GLY A 103 -15.88 -45.43 10.09
CA GLY A 103 -14.43 -45.27 10.21
C GLY A 103 -13.67 -44.99 8.91
N VAL A 104 -14.22 -44.15 8.04
CA VAL A 104 -13.51 -43.44 6.98
C VAL A 104 -13.44 -42.00 7.46
N GLY A 105 -12.24 -41.57 7.86
CA GLY A 105 -12.04 -40.27 8.50
C GLY A 105 -12.75 -39.13 7.77
N PRO A 106 -13.38 -38.19 8.49
CA PRO A 106 -14.20 -37.15 7.89
C PRO A 106 -13.38 -36.38 6.86
N ILE A 107 -13.88 -36.33 5.63
CA ILE A 107 -13.40 -35.41 4.60
C ILE A 107 -13.56 -34.02 5.21
N GLN A 108 -12.44 -33.43 5.59
CA GLN A 108 -12.35 -32.11 6.21
C GLN A 108 -12.98 -31.11 5.25
N VAL A 109 -14.22 -30.70 5.53
CA VAL A 109 -14.78 -29.52 4.89
C VAL A 109 -13.93 -28.37 5.39
N LEU A 110 -13.06 -27.92 4.49
CA LEU A 110 -12.12 -26.83 4.69
C LEU A 110 -12.94 -25.58 5.06
N PRO A 111 -12.52 -24.75 6.04
CA PRO A 111 -13.24 -23.54 6.49
C PRO A 111 -13.20 -22.40 5.46
N LEU A 112 -13.37 -22.75 4.17
CA LEU A 112 -13.28 -21.94 2.98
C LEU A 112 -14.19 -20.72 3.08
N ARG A 113 -15.34 -20.82 3.76
CA ARG A 113 -16.27 -19.70 3.93
C ARG A 113 -15.67 -18.56 4.76
N GLY A 114 -15.04 -18.88 5.89
CA GLY A 114 -14.38 -17.88 6.73
C GLY A 114 -13.15 -17.28 6.03
N GLU A 115 -12.42 -18.12 5.30
CA GLU A 115 -11.28 -17.68 4.49
C GLU A 115 -11.70 -16.78 3.32
N ILE A 116 -12.82 -17.07 2.65
CA ILE A 116 -13.37 -16.19 1.60
C ILE A 116 -13.85 -14.86 2.20
N LEU A 117 -14.50 -14.90 3.37
CA LEU A 117 -15.00 -13.70 4.04
C LEU A 117 -13.85 -12.76 4.43
N THR A 118 -12.77 -13.31 4.99
CA THR A 118 -11.56 -12.54 5.31
C THR A 118 -10.92 -11.94 4.05
N LEU A 119 -10.81 -12.71 2.96
CA LEU A 119 -10.29 -12.19 1.68
C LEU A 119 -11.14 -11.04 1.13
N ILE A 120 -12.48 -11.18 1.17
CA ILE A 120 -13.41 -10.12 0.74
C ILE A 120 -13.24 -8.88 1.61
N LEU A 121 -13.11 -9.05 2.93
CA LEU A 121 -12.89 -7.95 3.85
C LEU A 121 -11.57 -7.23 3.55
N ASP A 122 -10.47 -7.95 3.40
CA ASP A 122 -9.16 -7.39 3.04
C ASP A 122 -9.19 -6.66 1.68
N LEU A 123 -9.98 -7.15 0.73
CA LEU A 123 -10.22 -6.47 -0.55
C LEU A 123 -10.95 -5.13 -0.35
N PHE A 124 -12.01 -5.10 0.45
CA PHE A 124 -12.72 -3.85 0.78
C PHE A 124 -11.82 -2.86 1.53
N VAL A 125 -11.05 -3.32 2.51
CA VAL A 125 -10.09 -2.49 3.23
C VAL A 125 -9.02 -1.94 2.30
N THR A 126 -8.52 -2.75 1.36
CA THR A 126 -7.58 -2.27 0.34
C THR A 126 -8.23 -1.22 -0.57
N LEU A 127 -9.44 -1.46 -1.07
CA LEU A 127 -10.16 -0.48 -1.91
C LEU A 127 -10.35 0.86 -1.19
N CYS A 128 -10.73 0.83 0.09
CA CYS A 128 -10.94 2.04 0.89
C CYS A 128 -9.60 2.77 1.13
N THR A 129 -8.58 2.06 1.60
CA THR A 129 -7.28 2.65 1.95
C THR A 129 -6.51 3.16 0.73
N GLU A 130 -6.66 2.53 -0.44
CA GLU A 130 -6.11 3.06 -1.70
C GLU A 130 -6.84 4.31 -2.17
N SER A 131 -8.17 4.36 -2.03
CA SER A 131 -8.98 5.55 -2.39
C SER A 131 -8.63 6.74 -1.50
N ILE A 132 -8.57 6.52 -0.19
CA ILE A 132 -8.17 7.54 0.80
C ILE A 132 -6.72 7.97 0.53
N GLY A 133 -5.82 7.00 0.34
CA GLY A 133 -4.41 7.25 0.06
C GLY A 133 -4.16 8.02 -1.23
N PHE A 134 -5.00 7.83 -2.25
CA PHE A 134 -4.95 8.58 -3.50
C PHE A 134 -5.30 10.05 -3.31
N VAL A 135 -6.42 10.36 -2.60
CA VAL A 135 -6.83 11.73 -2.28
C VAL A 135 -5.76 12.42 -1.44
N HIS A 136 -5.27 11.74 -0.40
CA HIS A 136 -4.19 12.24 0.46
C HIS A 136 -2.91 12.51 -0.34
N GLY A 137 -2.51 11.59 -1.21
CA GLY A 137 -1.32 11.73 -2.06
C GLY A 137 -1.42 12.89 -3.05
N ILE A 138 -2.60 13.15 -3.64
CA ILE A 138 -2.81 14.33 -4.49
C ILE A 138 -2.69 15.62 -3.69
N SER A 139 -3.29 15.68 -2.50
CA SER A 139 -3.16 16.85 -1.63
C SER A 139 -1.70 17.10 -1.25
N LEU A 140 -0.98 16.07 -0.78
CA LEU A 140 0.42 16.16 -0.41
C LEU A 140 1.29 16.67 -1.57
N ARG A 141 1.10 16.14 -2.79
CA ARG A 141 1.82 16.62 -3.98
C ARG A 141 1.53 18.09 -4.26
N SER A 142 0.29 18.53 -4.10
CA SER A 142 -0.12 19.92 -4.30
C SER A 142 0.50 20.87 -3.26
N VAL A 143 0.63 20.43 -2.00
CA VAL A 143 1.34 21.23 -0.97
C VAL A 143 2.81 21.33 -1.28
N LEU A 144 3.47 20.22 -1.58
CA LEU A 144 4.89 20.20 -1.88
C LEU A 144 5.22 21.05 -3.11
N ALA A 145 4.31 21.11 -4.09
CA ALA A 145 4.40 22.03 -5.22
C ALA A 145 4.33 23.48 -4.76
N SER A 146 3.33 23.84 -3.95
CA SER A 146 3.20 25.22 -3.42
C SER A 146 4.38 25.65 -2.53
N GLU A 147 5.05 24.69 -1.88
CA GLU A 147 6.25 24.93 -1.07
C GLU A 147 7.54 24.94 -1.90
N SER A 148 7.50 24.74 -3.22
CA SER A 148 8.67 24.56 -4.09
C SER A 148 9.60 23.40 -3.69
N ARG A 149 9.07 22.42 -2.95
CA ARG A 149 9.82 21.25 -2.43
C ARG A 149 9.55 19.96 -3.20
N LEU A 150 8.70 20.02 -4.22
CA LEU A 150 8.38 18.88 -5.06
C LEU A 150 9.55 18.54 -5.99
N ARG A 151 10.45 17.65 -5.53
CA ARG A 151 11.61 17.20 -6.32
C ARG A 151 11.25 16.15 -7.38
N PHE A 152 10.28 15.29 -7.08
CA PHE A 152 9.82 14.22 -7.96
C PHE A 152 8.29 14.22 -8.03
N ASN A 153 7.72 13.82 -9.16
CA ASN A 153 6.26 13.64 -9.29
C ASN A 153 5.76 12.58 -8.29
N THR A 154 6.50 11.48 -8.17
CA THR A 154 6.21 10.42 -7.21
C THR A 154 7.08 10.58 -5.97
N ASN A 155 6.44 10.80 -4.82
CA ASN A 155 7.08 10.79 -3.50
C ASN A 155 6.42 9.74 -2.63
N LEU A 156 7.15 9.20 -1.64
CA LEU A 156 6.57 8.26 -0.71
C LEU A 156 5.64 9.00 0.25
N ARG A 157 4.32 8.79 0.10
CA ARG A 157 3.29 9.54 0.85
C ARG A 157 3.49 9.50 2.36
N LEU A 158 3.99 8.39 2.89
CA LEU A 158 4.18 8.18 4.33
C LEU A 158 5.46 8.81 4.89
N LEU A 159 6.48 9.08 4.06
CA LEU A 159 7.79 9.60 4.50
C LEU A 159 8.08 11.02 4.01
N THR A 160 7.17 11.60 3.21
CA THR A 160 7.33 12.94 2.69
C THR A 160 6.35 13.85 3.38
N ALA A 161 6.79 15.01 3.87
CA ALA A 161 5.98 15.89 4.69
C ALA A 161 6.09 17.36 4.24
N ALA A 162 4.96 18.04 4.31
CA ALA A 162 4.86 19.50 4.26
C ALA A 162 5.49 20.13 5.51
N ARG A 163 5.78 21.42 5.45
CA ARG A 163 6.35 22.16 6.59
C ARG A 163 5.25 22.47 7.62
N GLY A 164 5.62 22.42 8.90
CA GLY A 164 4.74 22.74 10.03
C GLY A 164 4.03 21.51 10.62
N TRP A 165 3.83 21.52 11.94
CA TRP A 165 3.23 20.41 12.68
C TRP A 165 1.71 20.33 12.53
N TYR A 166 1.02 21.46 12.34
CA TYR A 166 -0.45 21.52 12.20
C TYR A 166 -0.96 21.29 10.79
N ASN A 167 -0.07 21.15 9.79
CA ASN A 167 -0.50 20.89 8.42
C ASN A 167 -1.05 19.45 8.34
N PRO A 168 -2.24 19.23 7.72
CA PRO A 168 -2.76 17.88 7.44
C PRO A 168 -1.78 16.96 6.71
N ASN A 169 -0.86 17.55 5.95
CA ASN A 169 0.20 16.87 5.20
C ASN A 169 1.55 16.84 5.94
N SER A 170 1.56 17.10 7.26
CA SER A 170 2.75 17.06 8.10
C SER A 170 3.23 15.62 8.35
N ALA A 171 4.49 15.49 8.79
CA ALA A 171 5.06 14.19 9.14
C ALA A 171 4.28 13.49 10.25
N PHE A 172 3.69 14.27 11.17
CA PHE A 172 2.90 13.75 12.29
C PHE A 172 1.60 13.10 11.79
N LEU A 173 0.80 13.81 10.98
CA LEU A 173 -0.46 13.27 10.46
C LEU A 173 -0.25 12.18 9.42
N ASN A 174 0.86 12.22 8.67
CA ASN A 174 1.29 11.10 7.84
C ASN A 174 1.64 9.86 8.68
N GLY A 175 2.32 10.06 9.82
CA GLY A 175 2.60 9.01 10.79
C GLY A 175 1.33 8.42 11.39
N ILE A 176 0.39 9.26 11.82
CA ILE A 176 -0.94 8.80 12.30
C ILE A 176 -1.66 8.03 11.21
N SER A 177 -1.69 8.54 9.97
CA SER A 177 -2.30 7.84 8.84
C SER A 177 -1.68 6.47 8.59
N ALA A 178 -0.35 6.33 8.78
CA ALA A 178 0.37 5.06 8.71
C ALA A 178 -0.05 4.10 9.84
N VAL A 179 -0.15 4.59 11.08
CA VAL A 179 -0.59 3.79 12.22
C VAL A 179 -2.04 3.32 12.02
N LEU A 180 -2.94 4.22 11.60
CA LEU A 180 -4.32 3.87 11.29
C LEU A 180 -4.41 2.84 10.16
N LEU A 181 -3.49 2.87 9.20
CA LEU A 181 -3.43 1.88 8.12
C LEU A 181 -3.11 0.49 8.65
N ILE A 182 -2.13 0.40 9.56
CA ILE A 182 -1.76 -0.85 10.24
C ILE A 182 -2.95 -1.35 11.08
N ILE A 183 -3.59 -0.45 11.84
CA ILE A 183 -4.78 -0.74 12.65
C ILE A 183 -5.91 -1.28 11.78
N SER A 184 -6.22 -0.66 10.63
CA SER A 184 -7.28 -1.11 9.72
C SER A 184 -7.04 -2.55 9.25
N TYR A 185 -5.84 -2.88 8.78
CA TYR A 185 -5.54 -4.23 8.32
C TYR A 185 -5.48 -5.24 9.48
N SER A 186 -4.96 -4.85 10.64
CA SER A 186 -4.94 -5.70 11.84
C SER A 186 -6.35 -6.01 12.35
N ALA A 187 -7.20 -4.99 12.37
CA ALA A 187 -8.61 -5.15 12.70
C ALA A 187 -9.29 -6.09 11.71
N ALA A 188 -9.08 -5.92 10.41
CA ALA A 188 -9.67 -6.78 9.37
C ALA A 188 -9.31 -8.26 9.57
N SER A 189 -8.05 -8.56 9.88
CA SER A 189 -7.60 -9.93 10.16
C SER A 189 -8.19 -10.53 11.45
N LEU A 190 -8.72 -9.69 12.36
CA LEU A 190 -9.33 -10.10 13.62
C LEU A 190 -10.87 -10.08 13.60
N VAL A 191 -11.52 -9.55 12.55
CA VAL A 191 -12.99 -9.47 12.45
C VAL A 191 -13.63 -10.85 12.39
N VAL A 192 -13.03 -11.80 11.66
CA VAL A 192 -13.57 -13.15 11.51
C VAL A 192 -12.87 -14.08 12.49
N CYS A 193 -13.62 -14.58 13.47
CA CYS A 193 -13.12 -15.49 14.50
C CYS A 193 -13.82 -16.85 14.39
N GLN A 194 -13.17 -17.88 14.90
CA GLN A 194 -13.79 -19.18 15.13
C GLN A 194 -14.41 -19.19 16.52
N ASP A 195 -15.53 -19.87 16.67
CA ASP A 195 -16.24 -19.95 17.93
C ASP A 195 -16.45 -21.43 18.27
N PHE A 196 -15.68 -21.87 19.25
CA PHE A 196 -15.58 -23.25 19.66
C PHE A 196 -16.41 -23.48 20.91
N TRP A 197 -17.53 -24.18 20.73
CA TRP A 197 -18.44 -24.53 21.80
C TRP A 197 -18.28 -26.00 22.16
N MET A 198 -17.98 -26.27 23.44
CA MET A 198 -17.95 -27.62 23.98
C MET A 198 -19.24 -27.87 24.78
N THR A 199 -20.08 -28.78 24.28
CA THR A 199 -21.31 -29.17 24.98
C THR A 199 -21.00 -30.13 26.13
N PRO A 200 -21.82 -30.13 27.21
CA PRO A 200 -21.67 -31.07 28.33
C PRO A 200 -21.70 -32.55 27.91
N ALA A 201 -22.38 -32.85 26.78
CA ALA A 201 -22.46 -34.18 26.20
C ALA A 201 -21.22 -34.60 25.40
N GLY A 202 -20.16 -33.77 25.37
CA GLY A 202 -18.91 -34.04 24.66
C GLY A 202 -18.94 -33.72 23.16
N GLY A 203 -20.03 -33.16 22.64
CA GLY A 203 -20.12 -32.66 21.28
C GLY A 203 -19.43 -31.28 21.14
N SER A 204 -18.63 -31.09 20.10
CA SER A 204 -18.05 -29.79 19.75
C SER A 204 -18.71 -29.24 18.50
N SER A 205 -19.24 -28.02 18.54
CA SER A 205 -19.65 -27.28 17.34
C SER A 205 -18.67 -26.16 17.07
N ASP A 206 -18.16 -26.10 15.85
CA ASP A 206 -17.37 -24.98 15.34
C ASP A 206 -18.30 -24.08 14.52
N SER A 207 -18.28 -22.79 14.80
CA SER A 207 -19.03 -21.80 14.04
C SER A 207 -18.15 -20.60 13.71
N ILE A 208 -18.42 -19.98 12.58
CA ILE A 208 -17.73 -18.74 12.19
C ILE A 208 -18.48 -17.59 12.84
N SER A 209 -17.75 -16.71 13.51
CA SER A 209 -18.33 -15.58 14.21
C SER A 209 -17.66 -14.27 13.83
N ILE A 210 -18.41 -13.18 13.95
CA ILE A 210 -17.92 -11.82 13.68
C ILE A 210 -17.64 -11.12 15.00
N ALA A 211 -16.39 -10.71 15.19
CA ALA A 211 -15.95 -9.94 16.35
C ALA A 211 -16.25 -8.44 16.16
N GLY A 212 -17.16 -7.94 16.98
CA GLY A 212 -17.65 -6.56 16.97
C GLY A 212 -16.60 -5.53 17.39
N PHE A 213 -15.69 -5.88 18.32
CA PHE A 213 -14.63 -4.97 18.74
C PHE A 213 -13.61 -4.67 17.63
N PRO A 214 -12.98 -5.67 16.97
CA PRO A 214 -12.20 -5.43 15.76
C PRO A 214 -12.98 -4.71 14.66
N LEU A 215 -14.26 -5.06 14.44
CA LEU A 215 -15.08 -4.42 13.42
C LEU A 215 -15.32 -2.92 13.70
N LEU A 216 -15.55 -2.56 14.96
CA LEU A 216 -15.65 -1.18 15.41
C LEU A 216 -14.34 -0.42 15.18
N ILE A 217 -13.20 -1.01 15.59
CA ILE A 217 -11.88 -0.40 15.39
C ILE A 217 -11.59 -0.18 13.90
N LEU A 218 -11.91 -1.16 13.06
CA LEU A 218 -11.77 -1.04 11.60
C LEU A 218 -12.55 0.17 11.07
N GLY A 219 -13.82 0.28 11.48
CA GLY A 219 -14.67 1.40 11.09
C GLY A 219 -14.11 2.75 11.52
N VAL A 220 -13.70 2.89 12.78
CA VAL A 220 -13.12 4.13 13.32
C VAL A 220 -11.80 4.48 12.63
N ALA A 221 -10.92 3.50 12.41
CA ALA A 221 -9.63 3.73 11.76
C ALA A 221 -9.80 4.26 10.34
N LEU A 222 -10.67 3.64 9.53
CA LEU A 222 -10.98 4.09 8.18
C LEU A 222 -11.62 5.49 8.17
N LEU A 223 -12.52 5.79 9.13
CA LEU A 223 -13.12 7.12 9.25
C LEU A 223 -12.06 8.18 9.53
N LEU A 224 -11.17 7.93 10.47
CA LEU A 224 -10.10 8.85 10.82
C LEU A 224 -9.13 9.08 9.65
N GLN A 225 -8.76 8.03 8.92
CA GLN A 225 -7.95 8.17 7.70
C GLN A 225 -8.65 9.02 6.64
N MET A 226 -9.95 8.82 6.44
CA MET A 226 -10.76 9.62 5.54
C MET A 226 -10.80 11.09 5.97
N MET A 227 -11.00 11.38 7.26
CA MET A 227 -11.01 12.74 7.80
C MET A 227 -9.68 13.44 7.60
N ILE A 228 -8.55 12.74 7.78
CA ILE A 228 -7.22 13.27 7.48
C ILE A 228 -7.10 13.62 5.99
N ALA A 229 -7.49 12.71 5.09
CA ALA A 229 -7.43 12.96 3.66
C ALA A 229 -8.34 14.11 3.20
N LEU A 230 -9.54 14.23 3.78
CA LEU A 230 -10.45 15.36 3.53
C LEU A 230 -9.89 16.68 4.03
N SER A 231 -9.32 16.70 5.23
CA SER A 231 -8.67 17.90 5.79
C SER A 231 -7.48 18.33 4.93
N ALA A 232 -6.68 17.37 4.47
CA ALA A 232 -5.60 17.62 3.51
C ALA A 232 -6.15 18.17 2.19
N MET A 233 -7.25 17.63 1.67
CA MET A 233 -7.88 18.11 0.45
C MET A 233 -8.41 19.54 0.58
N GLN A 234 -8.96 19.92 1.73
CA GLN A 234 -9.54 21.24 1.98
C GLN A 234 -8.50 22.34 2.21
N THR A 235 -7.35 22.00 2.78
CA THR A 235 -6.31 22.99 3.12
C THR A 235 -5.49 23.45 1.92
N VAL A 236 -5.65 22.82 0.76
CA VAL A 236 -4.72 22.94 -0.35
C VAL A 236 -5.46 23.15 -1.65
N LYS A 237 -5.03 24.13 -2.44
CA LYS A 237 -5.51 24.25 -3.82
C LYS A 237 -4.89 23.14 -4.65
N ILE A 238 -5.70 22.12 -4.97
CA ILE A 238 -5.27 21.00 -5.80
C ILE A 238 -4.98 21.51 -7.21
N LEU A 239 -3.74 21.35 -7.67
CA LEU A 239 -3.34 21.82 -8.99
C LEU A 239 -3.87 20.92 -10.11
N THR A 240 -3.84 19.61 -9.89
CA THR A 240 -4.37 18.62 -10.82
C THR A 240 -4.76 17.34 -10.09
N TRP A 241 -5.81 16.68 -10.57
CA TRP A 241 -6.21 15.34 -10.12
C TRP A 241 -5.54 14.22 -10.91
N SER A 242 -4.69 14.56 -11.88
CA SER A 242 -3.94 13.58 -12.66
C SER A 242 -2.73 13.06 -11.87
N SER A 243 -2.43 11.78 -12.04
CA SER A 243 -1.19 11.17 -11.57
C SER A 243 -0.04 11.28 -12.58
N SER A 244 -0.34 11.76 -13.79
CA SER A 244 0.64 11.95 -14.86
C SER A 244 1.65 13.06 -14.53
N PRO A 245 2.96 12.81 -14.68
CA PRO A 245 3.98 13.84 -14.47
C PRO A 245 3.82 15.00 -15.47
N PHE A 246 3.29 14.74 -16.67
CA PHE A 246 3.10 15.76 -17.69
C PHE A 246 1.93 16.70 -17.38
N ASP A 247 0.81 16.17 -16.92
CA ASP A 247 -0.35 16.99 -16.54
C ASP A 247 -0.02 17.85 -15.31
N LEU A 248 0.75 17.28 -14.37
CA LEU A 248 1.25 18.02 -13.23
C LEU A 248 2.23 19.13 -13.66
N THR A 249 3.19 18.82 -14.53
CA THR A 249 4.14 19.83 -15.04
C THR A 249 3.41 20.95 -15.79
N ALA A 250 2.42 20.60 -16.62
CA ALA A 250 1.59 21.58 -17.33
C ALA A 250 0.81 22.48 -16.35
N ALA A 251 0.22 21.90 -15.30
CA ALA A 251 -0.46 22.67 -14.27
C ALA A 251 0.49 23.60 -13.50
N LEU A 252 1.70 23.14 -13.17
CA LEU A 252 2.72 23.95 -12.48
C LEU A 252 3.21 25.13 -13.34
N VAL A 253 3.44 24.90 -14.64
CA VAL A 253 3.81 25.96 -15.59
C VAL A 253 2.67 26.96 -15.74
N HIS A 254 1.43 26.49 -15.88
CA HIS A 254 0.24 27.35 -15.98
C HIS A 254 0.04 28.23 -14.75
N HIS A 255 0.37 27.72 -13.55
CA HIS A 255 0.32 28.48 -12.30
C HIS A 255 1.59 29.28 -12.00
N ALA A 256 2.52 29.41 -12.94
CA ALA A 256 3.81 30.11 -12.79
C ALA A 256 4.64 29.62 -11.57
N GLN A 257 4.42 28.37 -11.12
CA GLN A 257 5.19 27.75 -10.03
C GLN A 257 6.45 27.05 -10.53
N LEU A 258 6.56 26.85 -11.85
CA LEU A 258 7.73 26.26 -12.49
C LEU A 258 8.20 27.17 -13.62
N THR A 259 9.42 27.67 -13.52
CA THR A 259 10.08 28.41 -14.60
C THR A 259 10.70 27.41 -15.59
N PRO A 260 10.33 27.44 -16.87
CA PRO A 260 10.99 26.61 -17.87
C PRO A 260 12.48 26.94 -17.94
N ALA A 261 13.34 25.95 -17.76
CA ALA A 261 14.76 26.09 -18.04
C ALA A 261 14.99 25.93 -19.55
N THR A 262 15.31 27.03 -20.23
CA THR A 262 15.61 27.01 -21.66
C THR A 262 16.81 26.11 -21.94
N PHE A 263 16.79 25.44 -23.10
CA PHE A 263 17.87 24.56 -23.58
C PHE A 263 18.20 23.31 -22.74
N ARG A 264 17.42 22.99 -21.70
CA ARG A 264 17.58 21.77 -20.87
C ARG A 264 16.59 20.64 -21.20
N CYS A 265 16.10 20.61 -22.44
CA CYS A 265 15.11 19.62 -22.84
C CYS A 265 15.70 18.21 -22.77
N MET A 266 15.01 17.30 -22.07
CA MET A 266 15.33 15.87 -21.93
C MET A 266 16.70 15.54 -21.30
N CYS A 267 17.32 16.49 -20.59
CA CYS A 267 18.50 16.23 -19.77
C CYS A 267 18.16 15.31 -18.58
N ARG A 268 19.13 14.52 -18.12
CA ARG A 268 18.95 13.70 -16.91
C ARG A 268 18.91 14.61 -15.68
N VAL A 269 18.20 14.17 -14.64
CA VAL A 269 18.17 14.87 -13.34
C VAL A 269 19.57 15.00 -12.73
N SER A 270 20.46 14.03 -13.00
CA SER A 270 21.86 14.04 -12.57
C SER A 270 22.70 15.11 -13.25
N ASP A 271 22.27 15.61 -14.41
CA ASP A 271 23.07 16.49 -15.27
C ASP A 271 22.66 17.97 -15.06
N ILE A 272 22.01 18.28 -13.93
CA ILE A 272 21.45 19.61 -13.60
C ILE A 272 22.51 20.72 -13.63
N ASP A 273 23.75 20.39 -13.26
CA ASP A 273 24.85 21.35 -13.16
C ASP A 273 25.73 21.38 -14.41
N ILE A 274 25.50 20.48 -15.37
CA ILE A 274 26.25 20.45 -16.62
C ILE A 274 25.58 21.43 -17.59
N TYR A 275 26.30 22.49 -17.97
CA TYR A 275 25.88 23.39 -19.05
C TYR A 275 25.86 22.62 -20.38
N GLY A 276 24.73 21.97 -20.66
CA GLY A 276 24.47 21.26 -21.90
C GLY A 276 23.26 21.84 -22.62
N GLY A 277 23.34 21.93 -23.94
CA GLY A 277 22.16 22.18 -24.78
C GLY A 277 21.19 21.00 -24.76
N PRO A 278 20.12 21.04 -25.58
CA PRO A 278 19.12 19.99 -25.64
C PRO A 278 19.77 18.63 -25.87
N ALA A 279 19.50 17.68 -24.97
CA ALA A 279 20.08 16.34 -25.04
C ALA A 279 19.03 15.34 -25.54
N LYS A 280 19.44 14.39 -26.38
CA LYS A 280 18.57 13.24 -26.69
C LYS A 280 18.50 12.35 -25.45
N PRO A 281 17.32 11.82 -25.09
CA PRO A 281 17.22 10.85 -24.00
C PRO A 281 18.17 9.68 -24.30
N PRO A 282 18.98 9.27 -23.32
CA PRO A 282 19.93 8.19 -23.50
C PRO A 282 19.19 6.89 -23.86
N GLY A 283 19.81 6.04 -24.67
CA GLY A 283 19.24 4.72 -25.00
C GLY A 283 19.03 3.85 -23.75
N THR A 284 19.87 4.05 -22.74
CA THR A 284 19.85 3.32 -21.46
C THR A 284 19.87 4.33 -20.30
N GLN A 285 18.88 4.25 -19.44
CA GLN A 285 18.86 5.01 -18.18
C GLN A 285 19.44 4.16 -17.04
N PRO A 286 20.00 4.79 -16.00
CA PRO A 286 20.32 4.06 -14.77
C PRO A 286 19.04 3.41 -14.22
N SER A 287 19.18 2.20 -13.68
CA SER A 287 18.05 1.49 -13.10
C SER A 287 17.44 2.26 -11.93
N ALA A 288 16.16 2.03 -11.65
CA ALA A 288 15.43 2.73 -10.59
C ALA A 288 16.11 2.60 -9.23
N TRP A 289 16.79 1.47 -9.00
CA TRP A 289 17.66 1.23 -7.85
C TRP A 289 18.77 2.27 -7.66
N HIS A 290 19.46 2.64 -8.74
CA HIS A 290 20.55 3.62 -8.71
C HIS A 290 20.04 5.05 -8.72
N ALA A 291 18.90 5.30 -9.39
CA ALA A 291 18.33 6.63 -9.53
C ALA A 291 17.64 7.14 -8.24
N HIS A 292 17.03 6.25 -7.44
CA HIS A 292 16.24 6.65 -6.27
C HIS A 292 16.66 5.92 -4.99
N PRO A 293 17.33 6.59 -4.03
CA PRO A 293 17.75 5.96 -2.78
C PRO A 293 16.58 5.44 -1.93
N SER A 294 15.39 6.04 -2.06
CA SER A 294 14.17 5.58 -1.40
C SER A 294 13.73 4.21 -1.92
N ILE A 295 13.86 3.92 -3.22
CA ILE A 295 13.50 2.62 -3.80
C ILE A 295 14.38 1.52 -3.19
N ARG A 296 15.68 1.77 -3.06
CA ARG A 296 16.61 0.85 -2.39
C ARG A 296 16.17 0.53 -0.96
N LYS A 297 15.78 1.55 -0.19
CA LYS A 297 15.27 1.33 1.19
C LYS A 297 14.01 0.45 1.20
N VAL A 298 13.08 0.68 0.26
CA VAL A 298 11.86 -0.14 0.15
C VAL A 298 12.19 -1.59 -0.18
N VAL A 299 13.05 -1.84 -1.18
CA VAL A 299 13.43 -3.22 -1.55
C VAL A 299 14.17 -3.93 -0.42
N ILE A 300 15.11 -3.25 0.27
CA ILE A 300 15.77 -3.81 1.45
C ILE A 300 14.74 -4.14 2.54
N SER A 301 13.78 -3.24 2.79
CA SER A 301 12.70 -3.48 3.75
C SER A 301 11.86 -4.71 3.40
N LEU A 302 11.56 -4.95 2.13
CA LEU A 302 10.85 -6.16 1.69
C LEU A 302 11.63 -7.43 2.02
N TRP A 303 12.94 -7.45 1.76
CA TRP A 303 13.81 -8.57 2.11
C TRP A 303 13.92 -8.80 3.62
N VAL A 304 13.97 -7.73 4.42
CA VAL A 304 13.94 -7.82 5.89
C VAL A 304 12.63 -8.45 6.36
N ILE A 305 11.49 -8.10 5.75
CA ILE A 305 10.19 -8.72 6.07
C ILE A 305 10.19 -10.21 5.74
N VAL A 306 10.78 -10.63 4.61
CA VAL A 306 10.93 -12.06 4.27
C VAL A 306 11.74 -12.79 5.34
N ALA A 307 12.90 -12.24 5.72
CA ALA A 307 13.75 -12.85 6.74
C ALA A 307 13.04 -12.92 8.11
N ALA A 308 12.31 -11.87 8.49
CA ALA A 308 11.52 -11.85 9.72
C ALA A 308 10.39 -12.89 9.69
N CYS A 309 9.71 -13.07 8.56
CA CYS A 309 8.66 -14.08 8.38
C CYS A 309 9.22 -15.50 8.47
N ALA A 310 10.38 -15.77 7.85
CA ALA A 310 11.08 -17.04 7.99
C ALA A 310 11.51 -17.31 9.45
N GLY A 311 12.06 -16.29 10.12
CA GLY A 311 12.42 -16.37 11.54
C GLY A 311 11.21 -16.68 12.43
N TRP A 312 10.06 -16.06 12.16
CA TRP A 312 8.80 -16.36 12.85
C TRP A 312 8.36 -17.81 12.63
N ALA A 313 8.40 -18.32 11.40
CA ALA A 313 8.04 -19.71 11.10
C ALA A 313 8.94 -20.72 11.86
N VAL A 314 10.26 -20.47 11.87
CA VAL A 314 11.24 -21.29 12.61
C VAL A 314 10.96 -21.25 14.12
N LEU A 315 10.65 -20.07 14.66
CA LEU A 315 10.34 -19.91 16.08
C LEU A 315 9.07 -20.69 16.49
N VAL A 316 8.00 -20.61 15.69
CA VAL A 316 6.76 -21.37 15.94
C VAL A 316 7.03 -22.87 15.86
N MET A 317 7.81 -23.32 14.87
CA MET A 317 8.20 -24.72 14.75
C MET A 317 9.03 -25.21 15.94
N TYR A 318 9.97 -24.39 16.42
CA TYR A 318 10.78 -24.69 17.59
C TYR A 318 9.92 -24.83 18.86
N PHE A 319 9.00 -23.89 19.09
CA PHE A 319 8.09 -23.97 20.24
C PHE A 319 7.15 -25.18 20.14
N TRP A 320 6.64 -25.47 18.95
CA TRP A 320 5.85 -26.68 18.73
C TRP A 320 6.63 -27.93 19.12
N ASP A 321 7.84 -28.11 18.60
CA ASP A 321 8.69 -29.27 18.92
C ASP A 321 8.98 -29.36 20.43
N HIS A 322 9.38 -28.24 21.05
CA HIS A 322 9.76 -28.22 22.46
C HIS A 322 8.61 -28.51 23.42
N PHE A 323 7.42 -27.93 23.18
CA PHE A 323 6.28 -28.09 24.09
C PHE A 323 5.45 -29.35 23.80
N HIS A 324 5.45 -29.86 22.57
CA HIS A 324 4.68 -31.06 22.21
C HIS A 324 5.35 -32.35 22.71
N LEU A 325 6.67 -32.37 22.91
CA LEU A 325 7.39 -33.49 23.53
C LEU A 325 6.95 -33.78 24.98
N ALA A 326 6.21 -32.86 25.62
CA ALA A 326 5.67 -33.06 26.97
C ALA A 326 4.29 -33.74 27.01
N GLN A 327 3.58 -33.88 25.88
CA GLN A 327 2.26 -34.54 25.82
C GLN A 327 2.30 -35.76 24.87
N VAL A 328 2.25 -36.94 25.48
CA VAL A 328 2.35 -38.26 24.83
C VAL A 328 1.11 -38.56 23.98
N VAL A 329 1.13 -38.22 22.70
CA VAL A 329 0.23 -38.81 21.68
C VAL A 329 1.11 -39.30 20.51
N PRO A 330 0.89 -40.51 19.96
CA PRO A 330 1.80 -41.11 18.99
C PRO A 330 1.87 -40.31 17.69
N THR A 331 3.10 -40.02 17.31
CA THR A 331 3.54 -39.26 16.15
C THR A 331 3.20 -39.95 14.83
N SER A 332 2.41 -39.28 14.00
CA SER A 332 2.62 -39.38 12.54
C SER A 332 3.91 -38.61 12.22
N PRO A 333 4.92 -39.21 11.57
CA PRO A 333 6.18 -38.53 11.29
C PRO A 333 5.95 -37.25 10.47
N LEU A 334 6.77 -36.23 10.76
CA LEU A 334 6.76 -34.86 10.20
C LEU A 334 6.77 -34.75 8.65
N THR A 335 6.82 -35.87 7.93
CA THR A 335 7.51 -35.91 6.64
C THR A 335 6.65 -35.78 5.38
N LEU A 336 5.31 -35.81 5.41
CA LEU A 336 4.57 -35.61 4.14
C LEU A 336 3.12 -35.08 4.20
N GLN A 337 2.44 -35.02 5.36
CA GLN A 337 0.96 -35.01 5.36
C GLN A 337 0.24 -33.70 5.75
N THR A 338 0.90 -32.55 5.95
CA THR A 338 0.17 -31.34 6.41
C THR A 338 0.52 -30.01 5.71
N TRP A 339 1.19 -30.04 4.55
CA TRP A 339 1.31 -28.82 3.75
C TRP A 339 0.04 -28.57 2.95
N SER A 340 -0.67 -27.50 3.29
CA SER A 340 -1.85 -27.05 2.56
C SER A 340 -1.77 -25.55 2.31
N PHE A 341 -2.29 -25.10 1.18
CA PHE A 341 -2.39 -23.66 0.87
C PHE A 341 -3.42 -22.96 1.76
N LEU A 342 -4.51 -23.66 2.07
CA LEU A 342 -5.56 -23.20 2.98
C LEU A 342 -5.33 -23.76 4.38
N ARG A 343 -5.97 -23.18 5.40
CA ARG A 343 -5.73 -23.53 6.79
C ARG A 343 -6.11 -24.99 7.05
N ASN A 344 -5.16 -25.76 7.57
CA ASN A 344 -5.41 -27.12 8.03
C ASN A 344 -5.24 -27.18 9.56
N LEU A 345 -6.34 -27.49 10.25
CA LEU A 345 -6.40 -27.58 11.71
C LEU A 345 -5.60 -28.74 12.31
N MET A 346 -5.19 -29.70 11.47
CA MET A 346 -4.35 -30.85 11.88
C MET A 346 -2.85 -30.59 11.66
N GLY A 347 -2.45 -29.37 11.25
CA GLY A 347 -1.05 -29.00 11.04
C GLY A 347 -0.26 -28.76 12.34
N ASN A 348 0.99 -28.32 12.22
CA ASN A 348 1.79 -27.87 13.37
C ASN A 348 1.39 -26.44 13.75
N TYR A 349 0.85 -26.23 14.95
CA TYR A 349 0.42 -24.91 15.40
C TYR A 349 0.70 -24.66 16.88
N VAL A 350 1.09 -23.45 17.24
CA VAL A 350 1.26 -23.06 18.65
C VAL A 350 -0.01 -22.35 19.11
N ILE A 351 -0.54 -22.77 20.25
CA ILE A 351 -1.73 -22.18 20.88
C ILE A 351 -1.27 -21.24 22.00
N TYR A 352 -1.80 -20.02 21.99
CA TYR A 352 -1.70 -19.08 23.10
C TYR A 352 -3.09 -18.88 23.69
N ASP A 353 -3.27 -19.37 24.90
CA ASP A 353 -4.53 -19.22 25.65
C ASP A 353 -4.45 -17.96 26.53
N LEU A 354 -5.31 -16.98 26.27
CA LEU A 354 -5.49 -15.81 27.12
C LEU A 354 -6.73 -16.02 28.00
N PRO A 355 -6.54 -16.25 29.32
CA PRO A 355 -7.66 -16.51 30.22
C PRO A 355 -8.54 -15.27 30.37
N GLY A 356 -9.84 -15.47 30.20
CA GLY A 356 -10.86 -14.43 30.26
C GLY A 356 -10.95 -13.58 29.00
N VAL A 357 -12.17 -13.35 28.52
CA VAL A 357 -12.44 -12.43 27.40
C VAL A 357 -12.79 -11.05 27.96
N ASN A 358 -11.75 -10.28 28.24
CA ASN A 358 -11.86 -8.89 28.67
C ASN A 358 -11.23 -7.95 27.64
N LEU A 359 -11.42 -6.64 27.83
CA LEU A 359 -10.85 -5.61 26.97
C LEU A 359 -9.32 -5.70 26.90
N THR A 360 -8.66 -6.11 27.98
CA THR A 360 -7.21 -6.27 28.04
C THR A 360 -6.73 -7.38 27.10
N ALA A 361 -7.41 -8.54 27.07
CA ALA A 361 -7.09 -9.63 26.15
C ALA A 361 -7.20 -9.18 24.69
N TRP A 362 -8.28 -8.46 24.35
CA TRP A 362 -8.46 -7.88 23.01
C TRP A 362 -7.35 -6.88 22.66
N ILE A 363 -6.97 -6.00 23.58
CA ILE A 363 -5.87 -5.04 23.37
C ILE A 363 -4.55 -5.78 23.13
N VAL A 364 -4.25 -6.82 23.91
CA VAL A 364 -3.00 -7.60 23.76
C VAL A 364 -2.96 -8.28 22.39
N VAL A 365 -4.04 -8.96 21.99
CA VAL A 365 -4.14 -9.58 20.66
C VAL A 365 -4.00 -8.54 19.57
N PHE A 366 -4.68 -7.40 19.69
CA PHE A 366 -4.62 -6.34 18.70
C PHE A 366 -3.22 -5.75 18.54
N VAL A 367 -2.54 -5.45 19.66
CA VAL A 367 -1.16 -4.93 19.66
C VAL A 367 -0.21 -5.95 19.05
N PHE A 368 -0.36 -7.23 19.41
CA PHE A 368 0.44 -8.30 18.83
C PHE A 368 0.25 -8.38 17.31
N THR A 369 -1.00 -8.44 16.84
CA THR A 369 -1.31 -8.47 15.41
C THR A 369 -0.78 -7.22 14.70
N ALA A 370 -0.94 -6.03 15.27
CA ALA A 370 -0.44 -4.79 14.68
C ALA A 370 1.08 -4.72 14.59
N VAL A 371 1.81 -5.26 15.57
CA VAL A 371 3.28 -5.31 15.54
C VAL A 371 3.77 -6.24 14.44
N VAL A 372 3.14 -7.40 14.26
CA VAL A 372 3.55 -8.37 13.23
C VAL A 372 3.09 -7.95 11.83
N GLN A 373 1.86 -7.43 11.71
CA GLN A 373 1.26 -7.00 10.44
C GLN A 373 1.78 -5.65 9.96
N GLY A 374 2.22 -4.78 10.88
CA GLY A 374 2.67 -3.43 10.57
C GLY A 374 3.77 -3.36 9.51
N PRO A 375 4.89 -4.10 9.66
CA PRO A 375 5.94 -4.17 8.65
C PRO A 375 5.42 -4.61 7.28
N LEU A 376 4.54 -5.64 7.24
CA LEU A 376 3.91 -6.12 6.02
C LEU A 376 3.10 -5.00 5.34
N THR A 377 2.18 -4.36 6.08
CA THR A 377 1.35 -3.25 5.58
C THR A 377 2.23 -2.12 5.04
N LEU A 378 3.22 -1.66 5.81
CA LEU A 378 4.10 -0.57 5.40
C LEU A 378 4.93 -0.96 4.16
N GLY A 379 5.49 -2.16 4.11
CA GLY A 379 6.26 -2.65 2.96
C GLY A 379 5.43 -2.68 1.67
N LEU A 380 4.20 -3.18 1.75
CA LEU A 380 3.27 -3.24 0.62
C LEU A 380 2.85 -1.85 0.14
N HIS A 381 2.53 -0.92 1.03
CA HIS A 381 2.22 0.45 0.62
C HIS A 381 3.45 1.23 0.13
N CYS A 382 4.63 0.95 0.66
CA CYS A 382 5.87 1.54 0.16
C CYS A 382 6.23 1.06 -1.24
N SER A 383 5.87 -0.18 -1.61
CA SER A 383 6.09 -0.70 -2.97
C SER A 383 5.29 0.06 -4.05
N GLU A 384 4.24 0.78 -3.66
CA GLU A 384 3.50 1.69 -4.55
C GLU A 384 4.40 2.77 -5.14
N LEU A 385 5.40 3.26 -4.38
CA LEU A 385 6.41 4.20 -4.87
C LEU A 385 7.17 3.61 -6.06
N ILE A 386 7.57 2.34 -5.96
CA ILE A 386 8.35 1.68 -7.01
C ILE A 386 7.50 1.61 -8.29
N VAL A 387 6.26 1.14 -8.17
CA VAL A 387 5.32 1.05 -9.31
C VAL A 387 5.08 2.42 -9.94
N ASN A 388 4.87 3.46 -9.13
CA ASN A 388 4.62 4.81 -9.61
C ASN A 388 5.85 5.40 -10.31
N VAL A 389 7.07 5.20 -9.80
CA VAL A 389 8.31 5.65 -10.47
C VAL A 389 8.50 4.96 -11.82
N ILE A 390 8.28 3.64 -11.89
CA ILE A 390 8.39 2.89 -13.17
C ILE A 390 7.34 3.36 -14.17
N ARG A 391 6.12 3.63 -13.69
CA ARG A 391 5.03 4.17 -14.52
C ARG A 391 5.40 5.54 -15.06
N ASP A 392 5.91 6.43 -14.22
CA ASP A 392 6.32 7.78 -14.60
C ASP A 392 7.43 7.74 -15.66
N GLU A 393 8.45 6.89 -15.46
CA GLU A 393 9.53 6.67 -16.42
C GLU A 393 9.00 6.09 -17.75
N ARG A 394 8.05 5.16 -17.70
CA ARG A 394 7.43 4.62 -18.91
C ARG A 394 6.64 5.70 -19.66
N GLN A 395 5.90 6.56 -18.96
CA GLN A 395 5.21 7.69 -19.58
C GLN A 395 6.20 8.65 -20.22
N TRP A 396 7.32 8.92 -19.55
CA TRP A 396 8.40 9.73 -20.08
C TRP A 396 8.97 9.15 -21.39
N ARG A 397 9.29 7.84 -21.43
CA ARG A 397 9.75 7.16 -22.65
C ARG A 397 8.73 7.13 -23.77
N CYS A 398 7.44 7.13 -23.46
CA CYS A 398 6.40 7.20 -24.47
C CYS A 398 6.35 8.59 -25.12
N ALA A 399 6.58 9.66 -24.33
CA ALA A 399 6.60 11.03 -24.83
C ALA A 399 7.72 11.28 -25.86
N THR A 400 8.83 10.55 -25.78
CA THR A 400 9.97 10.70 -26.69
C THR A 400 9.83 9.92 -28.01
N LYS A 401 8.78 9.10 -28.16
CA LYS A 401 8.51 8.36 -29.41
C LYS A 401 7.85 9.28 -30.44
N ARG A 402 7.92 8.91 -31.73
CA ARG A 402 7.29 9.67 -32.84
C ARG A 402 5.80 9.96 -32.64
N LYS A 403 5.08 9.06 -31.95
CA LYS A 403 3.65 9.23 -31.64
C LYS A 403 3.38 10.20 -30.48
N GLY A 404 4.42 10.61 -29.75
CA GLY A 404 4.31 11.35 -28.50
C GLY A 404 3.57 10.57 -27.41
N LEU A 405 3.32 11.25 -26.29
CA LEU A 405 2.44 10.74 -25.26
C LEU A 405 1.00 11.11 -25.63
N SER A 406 0.17 10.10 -25.85
CA SER A 406 -1.28 10.30 -25.93
C SER A 406 -1.77 10.78 -24.57
N VAL A 407 -2.40 11.96 -24.53
CA VAL A 407 -2.97 12.48 -23.30
C VAL A 407 -4.12 11.56 -22.89
N ALA A 408 -3.97 10.91 -21.74
CA ALA A 408 -4.96 9.95 -21.25
C ALA A 408 -6.25 10.70 -20.90
N THR A 409 -7.29 10.55 -21.71
CA THR A 409 -8.63 11.08 -21.45
C THR A 409 -9.34 10.34 -20.31
N ASN A 410 -8.99 9.07 -20.09
CA ASN A 410 -9.58 8.22 -19.06
C ASN A 410 -8.52 7.85 -18.00
N PRO A 411 -8.70 8.23 -16.72
CA PRO A 411 -7.71 8.00 -15.67
C PRO A 411 -7.65 6.53 -15.20
N LEU A 412 -8.75 5.79 -15.32
CA LEU A 412 -8.79 4.36 -14.96
C LEU A 412 -8.08 3.47 -15.99
N LYS A 413 -8.13 3.88 -17.26
CA LYS A 413 -7.58 3.10 -18.36
C LYS A 413 -6.07 2.84 -18.16
N PRO A 414 -5.22 3.83 -17.82
CA PRO A 414 -3.82 3.59 -17.48
C PRO A 414 -3.61 2.68 -16.27
N ILE A 415 -4.48 2.75 -15.24
CA ILE A 415 -4.33 1.95 -14.02
C ILE A 415 -4.57 0.46 -14.32
N PHE A 416 -5.66 0.13 -15.02
CA PHE A 416 -5.98 -1.25 -15.38
C PHE A 416 -5.14 -1.78 -16.55
N ILE A 417 -4.63 -0.90 -17.42
CA ILE A 417 -3.72 -1.31 -18.51
C ILE A 417 -2.30 -1.51 -18.00
N HIS A 418 -1.88 -0.83 -16.93
CA HIS A 418 -0.51 -0.98 -16.44
C HIS A 418 -0.41 -2.24 -15.57
N PRO A 419 0.25 -3.31 -16.04
CA PRO A 419 0.24 -4.60 -15.36
C PRO A 419 0.81 -4.51 -13.94
N MET A 420 1.77 -3.63 -13.69
CA MET A 420 2.36 -3.45 -12.35
C MET A 420 1.37 -2.88 -11.32
N CYS A 421 0.49 -1.96 -11.73
CA CYS A 421 -0.51 -1.40 -10.83
C CYS A 421 -1.56 -2.46 -10.48
N LEU A 422 -1.98 -3.24 -11.47
CA LEU A 422 -2.91 -4.36 -11.27
C LEU A 422 -2.31 -5.45 -10.37
N ILE A 423 -1.06 -5.85 -10.62
CA ILE A 423 -0.35 -6.83 -9.79
C ILE A 423 -0.30 -6.34 -8.34
N LEU A 424 0.12 -5.09 -8.10
CA LEU A 424 0.17 -4.55 -6.74
C LEU A 424 -1.21 -4.49 -6.08
N PHE A 425 -2.23 -4.09 -6.83
CA PHE A 425 -3.61 -3.99 -6.35
C PHE A 425 -4.18 -5.35 -5.93
N ILE A 426 -3.87 -6.43 -6.67
CA ILE A 426 -4.30 -7.80 -6.33
C ILE A 426 -3.43 -8.38 -5.20
N THR A 427 -2.13 -8.10 -5.21
CA THR A 427 -1.19 -8.72 -4.26
C THR A 427 -1.35 -8.19 -2.85
N LYS A 428 -1.74 -6.92 -2.68
CA LYS A 428 -2.02 -6.31 -1.36
C LYS A 428 -3.05 -7.09 -0.53
N PRO A 429 -4.32 -7.23 -0.98
CA PRO A 429 -5.33 -7.96 -0.22
C PRO A 429 -4.98 -9.44 -0.11
N PHE A 430 -4.35 -10.03 -1.14
CA PHE A 430 -3.92 -11.42 -1.10
C PHE A 430 -2.88 -11.70 -0.01
N LEU A 431 -1.84 -10.86 0.14
CA LEU A 431 -0.83 -11.05 1.18
C LEU A 431 -1.35 -10.73 2.58
N HIS A 432 -2.26 -9.76 2.72
CA HIS A 432 -2.96 -9.52 3.98
C HIS A 432 -3.86 -10.70 4.38
N TRP A 433 -4.55 -11.28 3.41
CA TRP A 433 -5.34 -12.48 3.62
C TRP A 433 -4.46 -13.68 4.01
N MET A 434 -3.33 -13.93 3.33
CA MET A 434 -2.37 -14.97 3.72
C MET A 434 -1.79 -14.75 5.12
N PHE A 435 -1.60 -13.50 5.52
CA PHE A 435 -1.25 -13.16 6.89
C PHE A 435 -2.37 -13.55 7.87
N GLY A 436 -3.63 -13.25 7.55
CA GLY A 436 -4.80 -13.72 8.30
C GLY A 436 -4.95 -15.25 8.33
N LEU A 437 -4.43 -15.99 7.34
CA LEU A 437 -4.39 -17.46 7.39
C LEU A 437 -3.30 -17.98 8.34
N SER A 438 -2.26 -17.19 8.60
CA SER A 438 -1.11 -17.57 9.43
C SER A 438 -1.43 -17.70 10.91
N PHE A 439 -2.54 -17.12 11.36
CA PHE A 439 -3.08 -17.31 12.70
C PHE A 439 -4.60 -17.48 12.66
N SER A 440 -5.18 -18.01 13.73
CA SER A 440 -6.63 -18.02 13.96
C SER A 440 -6.90 -17.45 15.34
N LEU A 441 -7.96 -16.66 15.45
CA LEU A 441 -8.51 -16.27 16.72
C LEU A 441 -9.77 -17.11 16.97
N ALA A 442 -9.76 -17.84 18.07
CA ALA A 442 -10.89 -18.63 18.50
C ALA A 442 -11.37 -18.13 19.87
N LEU A 443 -12.69 -18.07 20.05
CA LEU A 443 -13.29 -17.95 21.37
C LEU A 443 -13.62 -19.36 21.85
N THR A 444 -13.21 -19.66 23.08
CA THR A 444 -13.55 -20.93 23.73
C THR A 444 -14.58 -20.66 24.79
N ALA A 445 -15.72 -21.34 24.68
CA ALA A 445 -16.79 -21.25 25.64
C ALA A 445 -17.12 -22.63 26.23
N PHE A 446 -17.30 -22.66 27.55
CA PHE A 446 -17.82 -23.82 28.27
C PHE A 446 -19.09 -23.41 29.00
N ASP A 447 -20.14 -24.22 28.86
CA ASP A 447 -21.41 -24.01 29.55
C ASP A 447 -21.96 -22.58 29.34
N GLU A 448 -22.02 -22.16 28.07
CA GLU A 448 -22.46 -20.84 27.62
C GLU A 448 -21.59 -19.65 28.07
N ASN A 449 -20.58 -19.89 28.90
CA ASN A 449 -19.65 -18.88 29.37
C ASN A 449 -18.36 -18.89 28.56
N ILE A 450 -18.04 -17.72 28.01
CA ILE A 450 -16.83 -17.52 27.23
C ILE A 450 -15.65 -17.40 28.20
N ASN A 451 -14.79 -18.41 28.17
CA ASN A 451 -13.75 -18.59 29.18
C ASN A 451 -12.41 -18.01 28.73
N ALA A 452 -12.12 -18.04 27.44
CA ALA A 452 -10.79 -17.66 26.96
C ALA A 452 -10.78 -17.21 25.50
N LEU A 453 -9.77 -16.40 25.19
CA LEU A 453 -9.43 -16.00 23.84
C LEU A 453 -8.18 -16.76 23.41
N VAL A 454 -8.33 -17.61 22.40
CA VAL A 454 -7.28 -18.52 21.97
C VAL A 454 -6.73 -18.06 20.63
N MET A 455 -5.43 -17.80 20.59
CA MET A 455 -4.72 -17.45 19.37
C MET A 455 -3.84 -18.61 18.92
N SER A 456 -4.15 -19.19 17.76
CA SER A 456 -3.39 -20.30 17.18
C SER A 456 -2.54 -19.80 16.02
N MET A 457 -1.24 -20.11 16.01
CA MET A 457 -0.32 -19.74 14.91
C MET A 457 0.03 -20.98 14.08
N PHE A 458 -0.21 -20.95 12.77
CA PHE A 458 -0.05 -22.11 11.88
C PHE A 458 1.27 -22.04 11.10
N THR A 459 2.19 -22.96 11.40
CA THR A 459 3.55 -22.96 10.83
C THR A 459 3.55 -23.02 9.30
N ALA A 460 2.74 -23.91 8.71
CA ALA A 460 2.66 -24.07 7.26
C ALA A 460 2.15 -22.80 6.55
N GLN A 461 1.22 -22.09 7.18
CA GLN A 461 0.66 -20.86 6.63
C GLN A 461 1.64 -19.68 6.73
N ILE A 462 2.41 -19.60 7.83
CA ILE A 462 3.50 -18.63 7.95
C ILE A 462 4.54 -18.88 6.84
N TRP A 463 4.90 -20.13 6.55
CA TRP A 463 5.79 -20.43 5.44
C TRP A 463 5.19 -20.09 4.06
N ASN A 464 3.91 -20.37 3.83
CA ASN A 464 3.24 -19.97 2.60
C ASN A 464 3.33 -18.44 2.41
N LEU A 465 3.05 -17.66 3.46
CA LEU A 465 3.22 -16.21 3.46
C LEU A 465 4.67 -15.82 3.16
N CYS A 466 5.65 -16.46 3.80
CA CYS A 466 7.07 -16.21 3.56
C CYS A 466 7.46 -16.45 2.10
N ILE A 467 6.99 -17.54 1.49
CA ILE A 467 7.24 -17.87 0.07
C ILE A 467 6.60 -16.81 -0.84
N ALA A 468 5.35 -16.41 -0.56
CA ALA A 468 4.67 -15.38 -1.33
C ALA A 468 5.40 -14.02 -1.24
N LEU A 469 5.88 -13.66 -0.04
CA LEU A 469 6.68 -12.45 0.16
C LEU A 469 8.05 -12.53 -0.51
N PHE A 470 8.68 -13.70 -0.54
CA PHE A 470 9.92 -13.93 -1.27
C PHE A 470 9.72 -13.71 -2.78
N ILE A 471 8.66 -14.29 -3.36
CA ILE A 471 8.31 -14.09 -4.78
C ILE A 471 8.05 -12.62 -5.07
N PHE A 472 7.27 -11.94 -4.21
CA PHE A 472 6.99 -10.52 -4.31
C PHE A 472 8.27 -9.66 -4.25
N SER A 473 9.17 -9.97 -3.31
CA SER A 473 10.44 -9.27 -3.13
C SER A 473 11.37 -9.49 -4.33
N CYS A 474 11.46 -10.71 -4.85
CA CYS A 474 12.19 -11.04 -6.07
C CYS A 474 11.67 -10.25 -7.27
N PHE A 475 10.34 -10.21 -7.45
CA PHE A 475 9.69 -9.46 -8.52
C PHE A 475 10.05 -7.96 -8.48
N PHE A 476 9.91 -7.30 -7.33
CA PHE A 476 10.27 -5.89 -7.19
C PHE A 476 11.77 -5.64 -7.31
N THR A 477 12.61 -6.54 -6.79
CA THR A 477 14.07 -6.46 -6.94
C THR A 477 14.44 -6.52 -8.43
N PHE A 478 13.92 -7.50 -9.16
CA PHE A 478 14.17 -7.65 -10.59
C PHE A 478 13.75 -6.41 -11.38
N ILE A 479 12.55 -5.89 -11.12
CA ILE A 479 12.04 -4.73 -11.85
C ILE A 479 12.84 -3.45 -11.53
N THR A 480 13.29 -3.27 -10.29
CA THR A 480 14.08 -2.08 -9.92
C THR A 480 15.51 -2.09 -10.43
N LEU A 481 16.07 -3.27 -10.70
CA LEU A 481 17.41 -3.45 -11.26
C LEU A 481 17.44 -3.33 -12.78
N ARG A 482 16.31 -3.58 -13.45
CA ARG A 482 16.13 -3.37 -14.90
C ARG A 482 15.97 -1.88 -15.22
#